data_AF-A0A4R2PNT0-F1
#
_entry.id   AF-A0A4R2PNT0-F1
#
_cell.length_a   1.000
_cell.length_b   1.000
_cell.length_c   1.000
_cell.angle_alpha   90.00
_cell.angle_beta   90.00
_cell.angle_gamma   90.00
#
_symmetry.space_group_name_H-M   'P 1'
#
loop_
_entity.id
_entity.type
_entity.pdbx_description
1 polymer ?
#
loop_
_entity_poly.entity_id
_entity_poly.type
_entity_poly.pdbx_seq_one_letter_code
_entity_poly.pdbx_strand_id
1 'polypeptide(L)' 'MEADTCAVSPRVFADKGVVRIESRSGMAFRVTPDVAIRMSQDLIRGAAQAAGQGRLDSLLDL' A
#
# COMPACT_ATOMS: atom_id res chain seq x y z
N MET A 1 -7.83 -10.43 -19.96
CA MET A 1 -7.24 -9.09 -19.82
C MET A 1 -6.82 -9.00 -18.35
N GLU A 2 -5.66 -9.57 -18.03
CA GLU A 2 -5.24 -9.77 -16.64
C GLU A 2 -4.34 -8.62 -16.18
N ALA A 3 -4.71 -8.08 -15.02
CA ALA A 3 -3.98 -7.17 -14.15
C ALA A 3 -2.90 -6.31 -14.84
N ASP A 4 -3.33 -5.16 -15.36
CA ASP A 4 -2.52 -3.94 -15.29
C ASP A 4 -2.21 -3.71 -13.80
N THR A 5 -1.15 -4.38 -13.38
CA THR A 5 -0.63 -4.39 -12.04
C THR A 5 -0.40 -2.94 -11.69
N CYS A 6 -0.92 -2.51 -10.55
CA CYS A 6 -0.77 -1.17 -10.00
C CYS A 6 0.73 -0.87 -9.79
N ALA A 7 1.47 -0.59 -10.87
CA ALA A 7 2.93 -0.52 -10.91
C ALA A 7 3.46 0.90 -10.66
N VAL A 8 2.61 1.79 -10.12
CA VAL A 8 2.99 3.17 -9.86
C VAL A 8 2.86 3.46 -8.38
N SER A 9 3.95 3.21 -7.65
CA SER A 9 4.08 3.51 -6.24
C SER A 9 3.93 5.02 -5.96
N PRO A 10 3.28 5.42 -4.86
CA PRO A 10 3.21 6.82 -4.46
C PRO A 10 4.61 7.39 -4.21
N ARG A 11 4.79 8.70 -4.45
CA ARG A 11 6.08 9.35 -4.17
C ARG A 11 6.16 9.68 -2.69
N VAL A 12 7.22 9.21 -2.04
CA VAL A 12 7.45 9.43 -0.60
C VAL A 12 8.69 10.29 -0.41
N PHE A 13 8.55 11.35 0.37
CA PHE A 13 9.64 12.24 0.77
C PHE A 13 9.68 12.32 2.29
N ALA A 14 10.87 12.27 2.89
CA ALA A 14 11.05 12.48 4.32
C ALA A 14 12.01 13.64 4.54
N ASP A 15 11.57 14.67 5.26
CA ASP A 15 12.41 15.80 5.65
C ASP A 15 12.00 16.31 7.04
N LYS A 16 13.00 16.59 7.90
CA LYS A 16 12.82 17.20 9.23
C LYS A 16 11.68 16.60 10.09
N GLY A 17 11.57 15.27 10.13
CA GLY A 17 10.55 14.60 10.95
C GLY A 17 9.12 14.65 10.38
N VAL A 18 8.97 15.00 9.10
CA VAL A 18 7.71 14.94 8.37
C VAL A 18 7.89 14.04 7.15
N VAL A 19 6.96 13.12 6.95
CA VAL A 19 6.87 12.29 5.75
C VAL A 19 5.75 12.84 4.88
N ARG A 20 6.08 13.20 3.64
CA ARG A 20 5.13 13.62 2.62
C ARG A 20 4.90 12.49 1.64
N ILE A 21 3.64 12.06 1.51
CA ILE A 21 3.21 11.02 0.58
C ILE A 21 2.35 11.70 -0.49
N GLU A 22 2.78 11.63 -1.74
CA GLU A 22 2.11 12.24 -2.89
C GLU A 22 1.53 11.15 -3.80
N SER A 23 0.21 11.18 -3.96
CA SER A 23 -0.52 10.31 -4.86
C SER A 23 -0.34 10.76 -6.32
N ARG A 24 -0.71 9.88 -7.25
CA ARG A 24 -0.71 10.21 -8.68
C ARG A 24 -1.67 11.34 -9.05
N SER A 25 -2.76 11.52 -8.30
CA SER A 25 -3.72 12.60 -8.54
C SER A 25 -3.22 13.97 -8.05
N GLY A 26 -2.00 14.04 -7.51
CA GLY A 26 -1.43 15.25 -6.92
C GLY A 26 -1.92 15.49 -5.49
N MET A 27 -2.66 14.55 -4.89
CA MET A 27 -3.00 14.66 -3.47
C MET A 27 -1.75 14.37 -2.64
N ALA A 28 -1.42 15.30 -1.75
CA ALA A 28 -0.28 15.16 -0.85
C ALA A 28 -0.76 15.08 0.60
N PHE A 29 -0.26 14.10 1.33
CA PHE A 29 -0.49 13.93 2.76
C PHE A 29 0.82 14.15 3.50
N ARG A 30 0.76 14.85 4.63
CA ARG A 30 1.89 14.99 5.55
C ARG A 30 1.57 14.21 6.82
N VAL A 31 2.46 13.31 7.18
CA VAL A 31 2.33 12.45 8.35
C VAL A 31 3.64 12.44 9.13
N THR A 32 3.57 12.05 10.39
CA THR A 32 4.79 11.78 11.16
C THR A 32 5.43 10.45 10.72
N PRO A 33 6.73 10.23 10.97
CA PRO A 33 7.40 8.98 10.65
C PRO A 33 6.72 7.75 11.26
N ASP A 34 6.25 7.85 12.50
CA ASP A 34 5.54 6.76 13.19
C ASP A 34 4.26 6.35 12.45
N VAL A 35 3.46 7.35 12.05
CA VAL A 35 2.24 7.11 11.27
C VAL A 35 2.56 6.49 9.92
N ALA A 36 3.60 6.96 9.22
CA ALA A 36 4.03 6.38 7.95
C ALA A 36 4.46 4.91 8.07
N ILE A 37 5.17 4.55 9.16
CA ILE A 37 5.58 3.17 9.45
C ILE A 37 4.36 2.30 9.69
N ARG A 38 3.44 2.74 10.55
CA ARG A 38 2.21 1.99 10.87
C ARG A 38 1.36 1.77 9.62
N MET A 39 1.13 2.81 8.81
CA MET A 39 0.41 2.70 7.54
C MET A 39 1.08 1.68 6.59
N SER A 40 2.41 1.69 6.50
CA SER A 40 3.14 0.73 5.67
C SER A 40 2.96 -0.71 6.15
N GLN A 41 3.00 -0.95 7.47
CA GLN A 41 2.78 -2.27 8.05
C GLN A 41 1.36 -2.78 7.80
N ASP A 42 0.35 -1.91 7.94
CA ASP A 42 -1.05 -2.26 7.70
C ASP A 42 -1.27 -2.61 6.22
N LEU A 43 -0.66 -1.87 5.29
CA LEU A 43 -0.72 -2.18 3.86
C LEU A 43 -0.07 -3.53 3.52
N ILE A 44 1.12 -3.80 4.05
CA ILE A 44 1.82 -5.08 3.82
C ILE A 44 0.99 -6.24 4.40
N ARG A 45 0.43 -6.08 5.60
CA ARG A 45 -0.41 -7.10 6.24
C ARG A 45 -1.68 -7.34 5.44
N GLY A 46 -2.36 -6.29 4.99
CA GLY A 46 -3.55 -6.39 4.14
C GLY A 46 -3.25 -7.08 2.81
N ALA A 47 -2.13 -6.75 2.17
CA ALA A 47 -1.69 -7.41 0.94
C ALA A 47 -1.38 -8.90 1.16
N ALA A 48 -0.69 -9.26 2.25
CA ALA A 48 -0.42 -10.65 2.61
C ALA A 48 -1.72 -11.43 2.89
N GLN A 49 -2.68 -10.81 3.58
CA GLN A 49 -3.99 -11.42 3.84
C GLN A 49 -4.78 -11.64 2.54
N ALA A 50 -4.83 -10.65 1.65
CA ALA A 50 -5.50 -10.77 0.36
C ALA A 50 -4.85 -11.85 -0.52
N ALA A 51 -3.51 -11.97 -0.51
CA ALA A 51 -2.80 -13.04 -1.19
C ALA A 51 -3.11 -14.43 -0.59
N GLY A 52 -3.29 -14.51 0.72
CA GLY A 52 -3.74 -15.72 1.41
C GLY A 52 -5.20 -16.09 1.11
N GLN A 53 -6.07 -15.09 0.96
CA GLN A 53 -7.49 -15.28 0.60
C GLN A 53 -7.68 -15.68 -0.86
N GLY A 54 -6.93 -15.08 -1.80
CA GLY A 54 -6.97 -15.50 -3.21
C GLY A 54 -6.54 -16.96 -3.41
N ARG A 55 -5.69 -17.49 -2.52
CA ARG A 55 -5.30 -18.90 -2.49
C ARG A 55 -6.39 -19.82 -1.92
N LEU A 56 -7.25 -19.32 -1.03
CA LEU A 56 -8.39 -20.06 -0.49
C LEU A 56 -9.60 -20.05 -1.44
N ASP A 57 -9.92 -18.91 -2.06
CA ASP A 57 -10.99 -18.84 -3.07
C ASP A 57 -10.69 -19.77 -4.26
N SER A 58 -9.44 -19.80 -4.74
CA SER A 58 -9.02 -20.74 -5.80
C SER A 58 -9.05 -22.22 -5.37
N LEU A 59 -9.09 -22.53 -4.08
CA LEU A 59 -9.18 -23.90 -3.56
C LEU A 59 -10.62 -24.34 -3.28
N LEU A 60 -11.54 -23.39 -3.10
CA LEU A 60 -12.95 -23.63 -2.79
C LEU A 60 -13.85 -23.64 -4.03
N ASP A 61 -13.32 -23.32 -5.21
CA ASP A 61 -13.99 -23.40 -6.52
C ASP A 61 -13.91 -24.81 -7.16
N LEU A 62 -13.80 -25.86 -6.32
CA LEU A 62 -13.72 -27.29 -6.71
C LEU A 62 -14.95 -28.08 -6.25
#